data_AF-A0A453RXT6-F1
#
_entry.id   AF-A0A453RXT6-F1
#
_cell.length_a   1.000
_cell.length_b   1.000
_cell.length_c   1.000
_cell.angle_alpha   90.00
_cell.angle_beta   90.00
_cell.angle_gamma   90.00
#
_symmetry.space_group_name_H-M   'P 1'
#
loop_
_entity.id
_entity.type
_entity.pdbx_description
1 polymer ?
#
loop_
_entity_poly.entity_id
_entity_poly.type
_entity_poly.pdbx_seq_one_letter_code
_entity_poly.pdbx_strand_id
1 'polypeptide(L)'
;MEADAGDDYIHLPDHGILRDGSRETTDIDSELARRTLSQDLNRHAAVVLEGRSTDIESTDTKTLAEALAWSKKEPPPSSVADDASHERLVKVARMTEIEDLQAPRSLPYAPLCIKDPREYFDSQQANALRPLGSNDGRKARSCSLSTDDAFRHLMDQISSVKMNCPVVQSDVALKVLNELSEGISRSWRLNLKNPQDSLLGRRPHRTRDELMDHWTAIQELLCHFWSSYPMTTTVLCNKVQRLKDAMTQIYQKLQVNLPQHS
;
A
#
# COMPACT_ATOMS: atom_id res chain seq x y z
N MET A 1 16.95 26.15 6.69
CA MET A 1 16.20 27.17 7.44
C MET A 1 15.94 28.27 6.44
N GLU A 2 14.85 28.10 5.70
CA GLU A 2 14.43 28.99 4.62
C GLU A 2 13.58 30.09 5.27
N ALA A 3 13.98 31.34 5.09
CA ALA A 3 13.39 32.47 5.78
C ALA A 3 12.01 32.82 5.19
N ASP A 4 11.04 33.00 6.09
CA ASP A 4 9.70 33.49 5.84
C ASP A 4 9.76 34.89 5.20
N ALA A 5 9.49 34.96 3.90
CA ALA A 5 9.48 36.20 3.11
C ALA A 5 8.12 36.93 3.23
N GLY A 6 7.52 36.92 4.42
CA GLY A 6 6.26 37.63 4.73
C GLY A 6 6.45 38.98 5.41
N ASP A 7 7.66 39.27 5.91
CA ASP A 7 7.92 40.53 6.61
C ASP A 7 8.61 41.54 5.69
N ASP A 8 7.85 42.54 5.24
CA ASP A 8 8.37 43.74 4.59
C ASP A 8 9.17 44.58 5.62
N TYR A 9 10.41 44.15 5.90
CA TYR A 9 11.36 44.88 6.77
C TYR A 9 11.97 46.12 6.09
N ILE A 10 11.39 46.63 5.01
CA ILE A 10 11.89 47.82 4.28
C ILE A 10 11.72 49.11 5.12
N HIS A 11 11.05 49.04 6.28
CA HIS A 11 10.70 50.19 7.10
C HIS A 11 11.43 50.25 8.45
N LEU A 12 12.22 49.22 8.81
CA LEU A 12 12.94 49.17 10.09
C LEU A 12 14.39 49.64 9.90
N PRO A 13 14.79 50.80 10.48
CA PRO A 13 16.14 51.36 10.31
C PRO A 13 17.26 50.54 10.98
N ASP A 14 16.93 49.54 11.79
CA ASP A 14 17.85 49.00 12.81
C ASP A 14 18.46 47.64 12.43
N HIS A 15 18.02 47.03 11.33
CA HIS A 15 18.53 45.73 10.86
C HIS A 15 18.96 45.81 9.41
N GLY A 16 20.09 46.51 9.22
CA GLY A 16 20.74 46.74 7.95
C GLY A 16 21.40 48.10 8.03
N ILE A 17 22.71 48.17 7.79
CA ILE A 17 23.36 49.47 7.61
C ILE A 17 22.61 50.14 6.46
N LEU A 18 21.86 51.20 6.75
CA LEU A 18 21.29 52.09 5.75
C LEU A 18 22.48 52.59 4.93
N ARG A 19 22.76 51.93 3.79
CA ARG A 19 23.60 52.49 2.72
C ARG A 19 22.76 53.61 2.11
N ASP A 20 22.63 54.70 2.86
CA ASP A 20 22.30 56.00 2.32
C ASP A 20 23.43 56.27 1.31
N GLY A 21 23.14 56.04 0.03
CA GLY A 21 24.11 56.14 -1.08
C GLY A 21 24.78 57.51 -1.20
N SER A 22 24.50 58.42 -0.28
CA SER A 22 25.10 59.73 -0.11
C SER A 22 26.31 59.78 0.83
N ARG A 23 26.63 58.77 1.65
CA ARG A 23 27.69 58.88 2.68
C ARG A 23 28.66 57.70 2.81
N GLU A 24 29.15 57.19 1.70
CA GLU A 24 30.33 56.32 1.72
C GLU A 24 31.51 57.05 1.08
N THR A 25 32.47 57.49 1.89
CA THR A 25 33.79 57.94 1.43
C THR A 25 34.65 56.71 1.05
N THR A 26 34.07 55.79 0.28
CA THR A 26 34.80 54.70 -0.34
C THR A 26 35.34 55.18 -1.67
N ASP A 27 36.62 54.94 -1.87
CA ASP A 27 37.35 55.20 -3.10
C ASP A 27 36.48 54.88 -4.33
N ILE A 28 36.23 55.90 -5.17
CA ILE A 28 35.28 55.82 -6.30
C ILE A 28 35.65 54.63 -7.20
N ASP A 29 36.96 54.36 -7.31
CA ASP A 29 37.51 53.25 -8.09
C ASP A 29 37.17 51.87 -7.48
N SER A 30 37.17 51.74 -6.15
CA SER A 30 36.79 50.50 -5.45
C SER A 30 35.29 50.21 -5.58
N GLU A 31 34.47 51.25 -5.52
CA GLU A 31 33.02 51.10 -5.67
C GLU A 31 32.64 50.80 -7.13
N LEU A 32 33.30 51.45 -8.09
CA LEU A 32 33.17 51.15 -9.52
C LEU A 32 33.61 49.71 -9.82
N ALA A 33 34.74 49.26 -9.25
CA ALA A 33 35.23 47.89 -9.41
C ALA A 33 34.26 46.85 -8.83
N ARG A 34 33.71 47.08 -7.64
CA ARG A 34 32.69 46.19 -7.04
C ARG A 34 31.40 46.15 -7.86
N ARG A 35 30.92 47.31 -8.33
CA ARG A 35 29.73 47.37 -9.20
C ARG A 35 29.98 46.63 -10.51
N THR A 36 31.14 46.85 -11.13
CA THR A 36 31.52 46.20 -12.39
C THR A 36 31.64 44.70 -12.23
N LEU A 37 32.29 44.24 -11.15
CA LEU A 37 32.42 42.81 -10.85
C LEU A 37 31.06 42.15 -10.62
N SER A 38 30.16 42.80 -9.86
CA SER A 38 28.81 42.28 -9.64
C SER A 38 28.00 42.22 -10.95
N GLN A 39 28.14 43.22 -11.81
CA GLN A 39 27.48 43.23 -13.12
C GLN A 39 28.02 42.14 -14.02
N ASP A 40 29.34 41.94 -14.07
CA ASP A 40 29.98 40.92 -14.89
C ASP A 40 29.63 39.51 -14.41
N LEU A 41 29.62 39.29 -13.09
CA LEU A 41 29.22 38.01 -12.51
C LEU A 41 27.75 37.70 -12.80
N ASN A 42 26.85 38.68 -12.64
CA ASN A 42 25.44 38.49 -12.96
C ASN A 42 25.22 38.28 -14.46
N ARG A 43 25.98 38.97 -15.32
CA ARG A 43 25.92 38.81 -16.78
C ARG A 43 26.43 37.42 -17.19
N HIS A 44 27.53 36.96 -16.62
CA HIS A 44 28.06 35.62 -16.87
C HIS A 44 27.08 34.55 -16.39
N ALA A 45 26.54 34.69 -15.18
CA ALA A 45 25.54 33.76 -14.64
C ALA A 45 24.26 33.71 -15.50
N ALA A 46 23.78 34.87 -15.97
CA ALA A 46 22.66 34.93 -16.90
C ALA A 46 22.96 34.18 -18.20
N VAL A 47 24.13 34.38 -18.81
CA VAL A 47 24.54 33.67 -20.04
C VAL A 47 24.61 32.15 -19.81
N VAL A 48 25.08 31.71 -18.64
CA VAL A 48 25.15 30.29 -18.27
C VAL A 48 23.75 29.69 -18.08
N LEU A 49 22.84 30.40 -17.39
CA LEU A 49 21.48 29.95 -17.12
C LEU A 49 20.57 30.02 -18.36
N GLU A 50 20.77 31.00 -19.23
CA GLU A 50 20.09 31.10 -20.54
C GLU A 50 20.48 29.98 -21.50
N GLY A 51 21.61 29.30 -21.26
CA GLY A 51 21.97 28.04 -21.90
C GLY A 51 21.95 28.09 -23.44
N ARG A 52 22.99 28.65 -24.08
CA ARG A 52 23.21 28.35 -25.50
C ARG A 52 23.62 26.89 -25.63
N SER A 53 22.80 26.07 -26.26
CA SER A 53 23.23 24.77 -26.79
C SER A 53 24.17 25.03 -27.98
N THR A 54 25.46 25.19 -27.73
CA THR A 54 26.48 24.99 -28.77
C THR A 54 26.57 23.50 -29.06
N ASP A 55 25.58 23.02 -29.81
CA ASP A 55 25.72 21.81 -30.61
C ASP A 55 25.13 22.09 -32.00
N ILE A 56 25.86 22.89 -32.77
CA ILE A 56 25.73 22.93 -34.22
C ILE A 56 27.15 22.97 -34.76
N GLU A 57 27.68 21.77 -34.97
CA GLU A 57 28.75 21.55 -35.92
C GLU A 57 28.25 22.01 -37.31
N SER A 58 28.79 23.13 -37.78
CA SER A 58 28.81 23.59 -39.17
C SER A 58 27.51 23.47 -40.00
N THR A 59 26.63 24.47 -39.90
CA THR A 59 25.80 24.88 -41.04
C THR A 59 25.97 26.38 -41.29
N ASP A 60 25.93 26.75 -42.57
CA ASP A 60 26.32 28.05 -43.12
C ASP A 60 25.75 29.24 -42.32
N THR A 61 26.65 30.09 -41.81
CA THR A 61 26.37 31.21 -40.89
C THR A 61 25.33 32.21 -41.42
N LYS A 62 25.14 32.26 -42.75
CA LYS A 62 24.16 33.12 -43.43
C LYS A 62 22.72 32.65 -43.21
N THR A 63 22.49 31.33 -43.29
CA THR A 63 21.17 30.71 -43.12
C THR A 63 20.70 30.78 -41.66
N LEU A 64 21.66 30.68 -40.73
CA LEU A 64 21.41 30.87 -39.29
C LEU A 64 21.06 32.32 -38.96
N ALA A 65 21.77 33.29 -39.56
CA ALA A 65 21.47 34.71 -39.38
C ALA A 65 20.08 35.10 -39.93
N GLU A 66 19.68 34.52 -41.06
CA GLU A 66 18.32 34.70 -41.60
C GLU A 66 17.27 34.01 -40.70
N ALA A 67 17.45 32.75 -40.29
CA ALA A 67 16.48 32.07 -39.41
C ALA A 67 16.27 32.81 -38.07
N LEU A 68 17.34 33.37 -37.51
CA LEU A 68 17.29 34.15 -36.26
C LEU A 68 16.63 35.52 -36.46
N ALA A 69 16.81 36.15 -37.63
CA ALA A 69 16.12 37.39 -37.99
C ALA A 69 14.61 37.18 -38.18
N TRP A 70 14.16 35.99 -38.58
CA TRP A 70 12.74 35.64 -38.70
C TRP A 70 12.13 35.29 -37.34
N SER A 71 12.85 34.55 -36.48
CA SER A 71 12.41 34.24 -35.11
C SER A 71 12.21 35.49 -34.23
N LYS A 72 12.99 36.55 -34.45
CA LYS A 72 12.89 37.79 -33.67
C LYS A 72 11.82 38.77 -34.15
N LYS A 73 11.17 38.49 -35.29
CA LYS A 73 10.22 39.40 -35.96
C LYS A 73 8.77 38.95 -35.85
N GLU A 74 8.51 37.80 -35.22
CA GLU A 74 7.15 37.33 -34.95
C GLU A 74 6.67 37.92 -33.62
N PRO A 75 5.77 38.93 -33.63
CA PRO A 75 5.17 39.42 -32.41
C PRO A 75 4.29 38.31 -31.82
N PRO A 76 4.35 38.04 -30.52
CA PRO A 76 3.43 37.09 -29.91
C PRO A 76 1.98 37.54 -30.16
N PRO A 77 1.06 36.61 -30.45
CA PRO A 77 -0.35 36.94 -30.60
C PRO A 77 -0.83 37.66 -29.34
N SER A 78 -1.65 38.68 -29.56
CA SER A 78 -2.20 39.57 -28.55
C SER A 78 -3.04 38.82 -27.49
N SER A 79 -2.40 38.31 -26.43
CA SER A 79 -3.10 37.78 -25.24
C SER A 79 -2.33 38.00 -23.93
N VAL A 80 -1.44 39.00 -23.89
CA VAL A 80 -0.51 39.30 -22.78
C VAL A 80 -1.21 39.51 -21.41
N ALA A 81 -2.52 39.75 -21.38
CA ALA A 81 -3.26 39.96 -20.13
C ALA A 81 -3.66 38.67 -19.39
N ASP A 82 -3.98 37.58 -20.10
CA ASP A 82 -4.47 36.32 -19.49
C ASP A 82 -3.32 35.36 -19.11
N ASP A 83 -2.20 35.45 -19.82
CA ASP A 83 -1.01 34.63 -19.54
C ASP A 83 -0.34 35.05 -18.22
N ALA A 84 -0.19 36.36 -18.00
CA ALA A 84 0.40 36.89 -16.77
C ALA A 84 -0.47 36.65 -15.52
N SER A 85 -1.81 36.61 -15.65
CA SER A 85 -2.69 36.27 -14.53
C SER A 85 -2.63 34.78 -14.21
N HIS A 86 -2.60 33.92 -15.22
CA HIS A 86 -2.45 32.48 -15.08
C HIS A 86 -1.09 32.09 -14.49
N GLU A 87 0.00 32.67 -14.98
CA GLU A 87 1.35 32.43 -14.45
C GLU A 87 1.46 32.84 -12.97
N ARG A 88 0.86 33.99 -12.61
CA ARG A 88 0.77 34.41 -11.20
C ARG A 88 -0.01 33.40 -10.36
N LEU A 89 -1.13 32.88 -10.86
CA LEU A 89 -1.92 31.87 -10.15
C LEU A 89 -1.17 30.54 -10.00
N VAL A 90 -0.45 30.10 -11.04
CA VAL A 90 0.39 28.89 -11.00
C VAL A 90 1.55 29.06 -10.00
N LYS A 91 2.19 30.23 -9.99
CA LYS A 91 3.26 30.56 -9.03
C LYS A 91 2.74 30.57 -7.60
N VAL A 92 1.59 31.20 -7.35
CA VAL A 92 0.94 31.20 -6.04
C VAL A 92 0.61 29.76 -5.63
N ALA A 93 -0.03 28.97 -6.49
CA ALA A 93 -0.37 27.58 -6.20
C ALA A 93 0.86 26.77 -5.79
N ARG A 94 1.97 26.86 -6.53
CA ARG A 94 3.22 26.17 -6.21
C ARG A 94 3.87 26.66 -4.91
N MET A 95 3.81 27.96 -4.63
CA MET A 95 4.36 28.53 -3.39
C MET A 95 3.51 28.21 -2.16
N THR A 96 2.21 27.99 -2.32
CA THR A 96 1.26 27.68 -1.24
C THR A 96 1.06 26.18 -1.01
N GLU A 97 1.61 25.33 -1.87
CA GLU A 97 1.46 23.87 -1.78
C GLU A 97 2.30 23.31 -0.62
N ILE A 98 1.66 22.64 0.34
CA ILE A 98 2.32 22.01 1.50
C ILE A 98 2.47 20.52 1.20
N GLU A 99 3.72 20.03 1.14
CA GLU A 99 4.03 18.63 0.79
C GLU A 99 3.29 17.62 1.70
N ASP A 100 3.18 17.91 3.00
CA ASP A 100 2.53 17.04 3.98
C ASP A 100 1.00 16.92 3.79
N LEU A 101 0.37 17.91 3.16
CA LEU A 101 -1.08 17.93 2.92
C LEU A 101 -1.45 17.46 1.50
N GLN A 102 -0.45 17.07 0.69
CA GLN A 102 -0.71 16.50 -0.62
C GLN A 102 -1.47 15.18 -0.48
N ALA A 103 -2.42 14.95 -1.39
CA ALA A 103 -3.00 13.62 -1.55
C ALA A 103 -1.86 12.60 -1.75
N PRO A 104 -1.96 11.37 -1.22
CA PRO A 104 -0.94 10.36 -1.42
C PRO A 104 -0.57 10.30 -2.90
N ARG A 105 0.69 10.62 -3.23
CA ARG A 105 1.18 10.54 -4.60
C ARG A 105 0.95 9.10 -5.02
N SER A 106 -0.02 8.86 -5.90
CA SER A 106 -0.43 7.53 -6.29
C SER A 106 0.74 6.88 -7.01
N LEU A 107 1.55 6.13 -6.28
CA LEU A 107 2.56 5.28 -6.87
C LEU A 107 1.81 4.26 -7.71
N PRO A 108 2.16 4.08 -8.99
CA PRO A 108 1.51 3.07 -9.80
C PRO A 108 1.69 1.71 -9.09
N TYR A 109 0.57 1.05 -8.81
CA TYR A 109 0.59 -0.30 -8.26
C TYR A 109 1.41 -1.19 -9.19
N ALA A 110 2.42 -1.86 -8.64
CA ALA A 110 3.18 -2.84 -9.40
C ALA A 110 2.21 -3.95 -9.84
N PRO A 111 2.03 -4.19 -11.16
CA PRO A 111 1.18 -5.27 -11.61
C PRO A 111 1.78 -6.60 -11.13
N LEU A 112 1.00 -7.34 -10.35
CA LEU A 112 1.38 -8.67 -9.87
C LEU A 112 1.28 -9.66 -11.04
N CYS A 113 2.41 -9.97 -11.66
CA CYS A 113 2.50 -11.02 -12.67
C CYS A 113 2.69 -12.37 -12.00
N ILE A 114 1.62 -13.17 -11.91
CA ILE A 114 1.73 -14.60 -11.60
C ILE A 114 2.47 -15.24 -12.78
N LYS A 115 3.69 -15.78 -12.55
CA LYS A 115 4.53 -16.36 -13.60
C LYS A 115 3.83 -17.54 -14.30
N ASP A 116 3.33 -18.48 -13.51
CA ASP A 116 2.50 -19.59 -13.98
C ASP A 116 1.33 -19.81 -13.01
N PRO A 117 0.09 -19.51 -13.42
CA PRO A 117 -1.10 -19.79 -12.63
C PRO A 117 -1.23 -21.27 -12.25
N ARG A 118 -0.76 -22.19 -13.10
CA ARG A 118 -0.86 -23.63 -12.85
C ARG A 118 0.01 -24.06 -11.68
N GLU A 119 1.23 -23.56 -11.56
CA GLU A 119 2.10 -23.79 -10.39
C GLU A 119 1.46 -23.28 -9.08
N TYR A 120 0.77 -22.13 -9.12
CA TYR A 120 0.04 -21.61 -7.97
C TYR A 120 -1.07 -22.59 -7.54
N PHE A 121 -1.93 -23.06 -8.46
CA PHE A 121 -3.00 -23.98 -8.11
C PHE A 121 -2.53 -25.38 -7.72
N ASP A 122 -1.48 -25.89 -8.36
CA ASP A 122 -0.94 -27.23 -8.07
C ASP A 122 -0.25 -27.26 -6.70
N SER A 123 0.43 -26.19 -6.29
CA SER A 123 1.03 -26.06 -4.96
C SER A 123 0.00 -25.92 -3.84
N GLN A 124 -1.12 -25.23 -4.09
CA GLN A 124 -2.24 -25.18 -3.14
C GLN A 124 -2.90 -26.57 -2.97
N GLN A 125 -3.09 -27.31 -4.06
CA GLN A 125 -3.65 -28.67 -4.01
C GLN A 125 -2.73 -29.65 -3.27
N ALA A 126 -1.41 -29.57 -3.48
CA ALA A 126 -0.43 -30.39 -2.76
C ALA A 126 -0.44 -30.13 -1.23
N ASN A 127 -0.77 -28.91 -0.80
CA ASN A 127 -0.90 -28.58 0.62
C ASN A 127 -2.29 -28.89 1.20
N ALA A 128 -3.34 -28.91 0.37
CA ALA A 128 -4.70 -29.29 0.79
C ALA A 128 -4.89 -30.81 0.94
N LEU A 129 -4.15 -31.62 0.19
CA LEU A 129 -4.22 -33.09 0.25
C LEU A 129 -3.27 -33.71 1.29
N ARG A 130 -2.26 -32.99 1.77
CA ARG A 130 -1.32 -33.46 2.81
C ARG A 130 -1.86 -33.56 4.26
N PRO A 131 -2.88 -32.80 4.72
CA PRO A 131 -3.35 -32.91 6.12
C PRO A 131 -4.27 -34.12 6.33
N LEU A 132 -4.88 -34.65 5.26
CA LEU A 132 -5.72 -35.83 5.39
C LEU A 132 -4.85 -37.06 5.20
N GLY A 133 -4.21 -37.50 6.29
CA GLY A 133 -3.65 -38.84 6.46
C GLY A 133 -4.73 -39.93 6.40
N SER A 134 -5.59 -39.87 5.39
CA SER A 134 -6.58 -40.89 5.10
C SER A 134 -5.91 -41.91 4.20
N ASN A 135 -5.42 -42.97 4.86
CA ASN A 135 -5.21 -44.29 4.27
C ASN A 135 -6.56 -44.90 3.84
N ASP A 136 -7.39 -44.14 3.12
CA ASP A 136 -8.56 -44.71 2.49
C ASP A 136 -8.22 -44.84 1.00
N GLY A 137 -8.21 -46.09 0.55
CA GLY A 137 -7.68 -46.56 -0.74
C GLY A 137 -8.46 -46.09 -1.96
N ARG A 138 -8.98 -44.87 -1.94
CA ARG A 138 -9.56 -44.21 -3.10
C ARG A 138 -8.39 -43.65 -3.91
N LYS A 139 -7.73 -44.56 -4.63
CA LYS A 139 -6.74 -44.24 -5.67
C LYS A 139 -7.26 -43.00 -6.38
N ALA A 140 -6.48 -41.92 -6.36
CA ALA A 140 -6.62 -40.84 -7.31
C ALA A 140 -6.80 -41.54 -8.66
N ARG A 141 -7.99 -41.47 -9.24
CA ARG A 141 -8.21 -41.99 -10.58
C ARG A 141 -7.41 -41.04 -11.46
N SER A 142 -6.14 -41.37 -11.64
CA SER A 142 -5.33 -40.89 -12.74
C SER A 142 -6.04 -41.40 -13.99
N CYS A 143 -7.08 -40.70 -14.41
CA CYS A 143 -7.59 -40.81 -15.76
C CYS A 143 -6.53 -40.13 -16.63
N SER A 144 -5.45 -40.86 -16.89
CA SER A 144 -4.53 -40.56 -17.99
C SER A 144 -5.20 -41.02 -19.29
N LEU A 145 -6.36 -40.44 -19.60
CA LEU A 145 -6.89 -40.57 -20.93
C LEU A 145 -6.08 -39.61 -21.80
N SER A 146 -5.52 -40.15 -22.88
CA SER A 146 -5.01 -39.30 -23.96
C SER A 146 -6.12 -38.35 -24.40
N THR A 147 -5.78 -37.14 -24.81
CA THR A 147 -6.75 -36.17 -25.35
C THR A 147 -7.59 -36.79 -26.47
N ASP A 148 -6.99 -37.70 -27.24
CA ASP A 148 -7.67 -38.45 -28.30
C ASP A 148 -8.67 -39.48 -27.77
N ASP A 149 -8.33 -40.22 -26.70
CA ASP A 149 -9.25 -41.17 -26.07
C ASP A 149 -10.43 -40.47 -25.42
N ALA A 150 -10.19 -39.32 -24.77
CA ALA A 150 -11.24 -38.50 -24.17
C ALA A 150 -12.18 -37.93 -25.24
N PHE A 151 -11.63 -37.49 -26.38
CA PHE A 151 -12.43 -37.01 -27.50
C PHE A 151 -13.28 -38.12 -28.12
N ARG A 152 -12.69 -39.30 -28.36
CA ARG A 152 -13.43 -40.48 -28.85
C ARG A 152 -14.55 -40.89 -27.88
N HIS A 153 -14.28 -40.92 -26.58
CA HIS A 153 -15.29 -41.21 -25.57
C HIS A 153 -16.42 -40.18 -25.55
N LEU A 154 -16.10 -38.89 -25.67
CA LEU A 154 -17.10 -37.82 -25.70
C LEU A 154 -17.98 -37.93 -26.95
N MET A 155 -17.39 -38.19 -28.12
CA MET A 155 -18.14 -38.38 -29.37
C MET A 155 -19.05 -39.62 -29.33
N ASP A 156 -18.59 -40.71 -28.73
CA ASP A 156 -19.39 -41.93 -28.51
C ASP A 156 -20.54 -41.68 -27.51
N GLN A 157 -20.30 -40.90 -26.45
CA GLN A 157 -21.37 -40.47 -25.54
C GLN A 157 -22.40 -39.57 -26.21
N ILE A 158 -21.97 -38.55 -26.98
CA ILE A 158 -22.90 -37.67 -27.71
C ILE A 158 -23.74 -38.48 -28.71
N SER A 159 -23.14 -39.49 -29.35
CA SER A 159 -23.83 -40.38 -30.29
C SER A 159 -24.83 -41.32 -29.62
N SER A 160 -24.63 -41.64 -28.33
CA SER A 160 -25.51 -42.53 -27.55
C SER A 160 -26.57 -41.80 -26.72
N VAL A 161 -26.54 -40.47 -26.63
CA VAL A 161 -27.57 -39.68 -25.95
C VAL A 161 -28.88 -39.72 -26.75
N LYS A 162 -29.82 -40.53 -26.25
CA LYS A 162 -31.20 -40.55 -26.73
C LYS A 162 -31.99 -39.47 -25.97
N MET A 163 -32.56 -38.49 -26.69
CA MET A 163 -33.25 -37.29 -26.16
C MET A 163 -34.53 -37.56 -25.33
N ASN A 164 -34.87 -38.82 -25.04
CA ASN A 164 -36.14 -39.20 -24.39
C ASN A 164 -36.01 -39.51 -22.89
N CYS A 165 -34.87 -39.19 -22.28
CA CYS A 165 -34.68 -39.37 -20.83
C CYS A 165 -35.03 -38.09 -20.08
N PRO A 166 -35.89 -38.13 -19.04
CA PRO A 166 -36.10 -36.97 -18.18
C PRO A 166 -34.78 -36.58 -17.52
N VAL A 167 -34.38 -35.31 -17.67
CA VAL A 167 -33.10 -34.75 -17.20
C VAL A 167 -32.91 -34.94 -15.69
N VAL A 168 -34.01 -34.98 -14.95
CA VAL A 168 -34.01 -35.25 -13.51
C VAL A 168 -35.05 -36.33 -13.23
N GLN A 169 -34.62 -37.44 -12.63
CA GLN A 169 -35.54 -38.44 -12.12
C GLN A 169 -36.31 -37.85 -10.93
N SER A 170 -37.63 -38.03 -10.91
CA SER A 170 -38.50 -37.43 -9.89
C SER A 170 -38.18 -37.93 -8.47
N ASP A 171 -37.67 -39.15 -8.33
CA ASP A 171 -37.23 -39.70 -7.04
C ASP A 171 -35.98 -39.01 -6.49
N VAL A 172 -35.02 -38.66 -7.35
CA VAL A 172 -33.80 -37.93 -6.98
C VAL A 172 -34.15 -36.51 -6.55
N ALA A 173 -35.04 -35.83 -7.27
CA ALA A 173 -35.52 -34.50 -6.88
C ALA A 173 -36.18 -34.50 -5.50
N LEU A 174 -37.00 -35.51 -5.21
CA LEU A 174 -37.64 -35.67 -3.90
C LEU A 174 -36.62 -35.97 -2.79
N LYS A 175 -35.61 -36.80 -3.05
CA LYS A 175 -34.52 -37.05 -2.09
C LYS A 175 -33.76 -35.77 -1.76
N VAL A 176 -33.36 -35.01 -2.77
CA VAL A 176 -32.67 -33.71 -2.58
C VAL A 176 -33.52 -32.75 -1.77
N LEU A 177 -34.82 -32.66 -2.07
CA LEU A 177 -35.74 -31.79 -1.32
C LEU A 177 -35.86 -32.19 0.16
N ASN A 178 -35.96 -33.50 0.43
CA ASN A 178 -36.05 -34.02 1.80
C ASN A 178 -34.75 -33.79 2.58
N GLU A 179 -33.59 -34.05 1.98
CA GLU A 179 -32.28 -33.78 2.61
C GLU A 179 -32.10 -32.28 2.90
N LEU A 180 -32.51 -31.41 1.97
CA LEU A 180 -32.41 -29.97 2.15
C LEU A 180 -33.34 -29.47 3.26
N SER A 181 -34.58 -29.98 3.32
CA SER A 181 -35.54 -29.68 4.38
C SER A 181 -35.04 -30.12 5.76
N GLU A 182 -34.43 -31.31 5.85
CA GLU A 182 -33.82 -31.79 7.08
C GLU A 182 -32.59 -30.95 7.47
N GLY A 183 -31.75 -30.59 6.49
CA GLY A 183 -30.59 -29.71 6.67
C GLY A 183 -30.98 -28.33 7.20
N ILE A 184 -32.02 -27.71 6.63
CA ILE A 184 -32.57 -26.43 7.10
C ILE A 184 -33.12 -26.58 8.52
N SER A 185 -33.84 -27.66 8.81
CA SER A 185 -34.38 -27.93 10.16
C SER A 185 -33.28 -28.12 11.20
N ARG A 186 -32.19 -28.82 10.86
CA ARG A 186 -31.00 -28.98 11.72
C ARG A 186 -30.27 -27.64 11.90
N SER A 187 -30.11 -26.88 10.82
CA SER A 187 -29.48 -25.56 10.84
C SER A 187 -30.27 -24.57 11.69
N TRP A 188 -31.60 -24.55 11.59
CA TRP A 188 -32.47 -23.71 12.41
C TRP A 188 -32.35 -24.04 13.90
N ARG A 189 -32.33 -25.33 14.25
CA ARG A 189 -32.10 -25.79 15.64
C ARG A 189 -30.72 -25.41 16.19
N LEU A 190 -29.71 -25.27 15.34
CA LEU A 190 -28.36 -24.89 15.74
C LEU A 190 -28.18 -23.37 15.82
N ASN A 191 -28.82 -22.61 14.93
CA ASN A 191 -28.70 -21.15 14.85
C ASN A 191 -29.60 -20.42 15.86
N LEU A 192 -30.69 -21.03 16.32
CA LEU A 192 -31.55 -20.48 17.38
C LEU A 192 -31.09 -20.92 18.79
N LYS A 193 -29.78 -21.00 19.03
CA LYS A 193 -29.24 -21.18 20.38
C LYS A 193 -29.31 -19.85 21.11
N ASN A 194 -30.10 -19.80 22.19
CA ASN A 194 -30.09 -18.70 23.13
C ASN A 194 -28.63 -18.44 23.54
N PRO A 195 -28.10 -17.20 23.55
CA PRO A 195 -26.73 -16.93 24.00
C PRO A 195 -26.43 -17.47 25.41
N GLN A 196 -27.48 -17.73 26.21
CA GLN A 196 -27.40 -18.38 27.52
C GLN A 196 -27.19 -19.91 27.48
N ASP A 197 -27.43 -20.56 26.33
CA ASP A 197 -27.14 -21.99 26.11
C ASP A 197 -25.68 -22.23 25.71
N SER A 198 -24.90 -21.17 25.47
CA SER A 198 -23.44 -21.28 25.39
C SER A 198 -22.91 -21.78 26.73
N LEU A 199 -21.97 -22.73 26.73
CA LEU A 199 -21.35 -23.25 27.95
C LEU A 199 -20.74 -22.14 28.82
N LEU A 200 -20.36 -21.01 28.22
CA LEU A 200 -19.90 -19.80 28.91
C LEU A 200 -21.04 -18.95 29.48
N GLY A 201 -22.21 -18.94 28.84
CA GLY A 201 -23.42 -18.24 29.33
C GLY A 201 -24.07 -18.93 30.53
N ARG A 202 -23.89 -20.26 30.64
CA ARG A 202 -24.34 -21.06 31.80
C ARG A 202 -23.51 -20.86 33.07
N ARG A 203 -22.32 -20.22 32.98
CA ARG A 203 -21.45 -20.01 34.14
C ARG A 203 -21.79 -18.73 34.90
N PRO A 204 -21.51 -18.65 36.22
CA PRO A 204 -21.64 -17.42 36.98
C PRO A 204 -20.88 -16.26 36.32
N HIS A 205 -21.50 -15.08 36.23
CA HIS A 205 -20.90 -13.90 35.60
C HIS A 205 -19.49 -13.61 36.12
N ARG A 206 -19.28 -13.70 37.43
CA ARG A 206 -17.98 -13.50 38.06
C ARG A 206 -16.88 -14.43 37.49
N THR A 207 -17.16 -15.72 37.33
CA THR A 207 -16.18 -16.68 36.80
C THR A 207 -15.89 -16.44 35.32
N ARG A 208 -16.89 -15.98 34.57
CA ARG A 208 -16.72 -15.59 33.16
C ARG A 208 -15.84 -14.35 33.06
N ASP A 209 -16.07 -13.34 33.89
CA ASP A 209 -15.32 -12.10 33.87
C ASP A 209 -13.85 -12.35 34.28
N GLU A 210 -13.60 -13.15 35.33
CA GLU A 210 -12.25 -13.61 35.70
C GLU A 210 -11.54 -14.40 34.58
N LEU A 211 -12.28 -15.22 33.82
CA LEU A 211 -11.75 -15.96 32.67
C LEU A 211 -11.37 -15.01 31.52
N MET A 212 -12.17 -13.96 31.27
CA MET A 212 -11.88 -12.95 30.26
C MET A 212 -10.67 -12.10 30.64
N ASP A 213 -10.50 -11.77 31.93
CA ASP A 213 -9.31 -11.10 32.44
C ASP A 213 -8.05 -11.96 32.24
N HIS A 214 -8.13 -13.26 32.57
CA HIS A 214 -7.03 -14.21 32.32
C HIS A 214 -6.73 -14.38 30.83
N TRP A 215 -7.75 -14.45 29.97
CA TRP A 215 -7.57 -14.51 28.52
C TRP A 215 -6.82 -13.29 27.99
N THR A 216 -7.23 -12.10 28.43
CA THR A 216 -6.60 -10.84 28.02
C THR A 216 -5.14 -10.77 28.48
N ALA A 217 -4.87 -11.17 29.73
CA ALA A 217 -3.50 -11.26 30.25
C ALA A 217 -2.63 -12.26 29.46
N ILE A 218 -3.17 -13.40 29.05
CA ILE A 218 -2.44 -14.38 28.21
C ILE A 218 -2.13 -13.80 26.83
N GLN A 219 -3.07 -13.11 26.19
CA GLN A 219 -2.83 -12.48 24.88
C GLN A 219 -1.72 -11.44 24.95
N GLU A 220 -1.72 -10.57 25.97
CA GLU A 220 -0.66 -9.59 26.18
C GLU A 220 0.71 -10.23 26.46
N LEU A 221 0.74 -11.30 27.27
CA LEU A 221 1.98 -12.06 27.50
C LEU A 221 2.53 -12.70 26.22
N LEU A 222 1.65 -13.21 25.35
CA LEU A 222 2.02 -13.74 24.04
C LEU A 222 2.52 -12.64 23.10
N CYS A 223 1.88 -11.48 23.07
CA CYS A 223 2.37 -10.32 22.32
C CYS A 223 3.78 -9.92 22.76
N HIS A 224 4.03 -9.83 24.07
CA HIS A 224 5.36 -9.54 24.61
C HIS A 224 6.39 -10.64 24.33
N PHE A 225 5.96 -11.90 24.25
CA PHE A 225 6.82 -13.01 23.86
C PHE A 225 7.25 -12.87 22.40
N TRP A 226 6.29 -12.69 21.49
CA TRP A 226 6.56 -12.54 20.05
C TRP A 226 7.34 -11.27 19.73
N SER A 227 7.11 -10.18 20.46
CA SER A 227 7.90 -8.95 20.34
C SER A 227 9.35 -9.11 20.82
N SER A 228 9.66 -10.18 21.57
CA SER A 228 10.99 -10.48 22.11
C SER A 228 11.74 -11.51 21.25
N TYR A 229 11.14 -11.97 20.15
CA TYR A 229 11.74 -12.90 19.20
C TYR A 229 12.46 -12.14 18.07
N PRO A 230 13.68 -12.53 17.66
CA PRO A 230 14.47 -13.66 18.17
C PRO A 230 15.18 -13.36 19.50
N MET A 231 15.31 -14.38 20.36
CA MET A 231 15.96 -14.27 21.68
C MET A 231 17.48 -14.28 21.53
N THR A 232 18.04 -13.15 21.13
CA THR A 232 19.47 -12.98 20.82
C THR A 232 20.30 -12.51 22.01
N THR A 233 19.67 -11.92 23.05
CA THR A 233 20.36 -11.33 24.19
C THR A 233 19.94 -11.95 25.52
N THR A 234 20.84 -11.95 26.50
CA THR A 234 20.59 -12.45 27.86
C THR A 234 19.42 -11.72 28.55
N VAL A 235 19.26 -10.42 28.25
CA VAL A 235 18.13 -9.61 28.73
C VAL A 235 16.80 -10.11 28.19
N LEU A 236 16.72 -10.45 26.91
CA LEU A 236 15.52 -11.03 26.29
C LEU A 236 15.23 -12.43 26.84
N CYS A 237 16.26 -13.26 27.07
CA CYS A 237 16.09 -14.57 27.71
C CYS A 237 15.50 -14.44 29.13
N ASN A 238 16.02 -13.51 29.94
CA ASN A 238 15.50 -13.24 31.28
C ASN A 238 14.05 -12.70 31.24
N LYS A 239 13.74 -11.81 30.28
CA LYS A 239 12.37 -11.32 30.07
C LYS A 239 11.43 -12.48 29.74
N VAL A 240 11.83 -13.39 28.86
CA VAL A 240 11.01 -14.54 28.47
C VAL A 240 10.83 -15.52 29.63
N GLN A 241 11.85 -15.73 30.45
CA GLN A 241 11.70 -16.53 31.66
C GLN A 241 10.64 -15.95 32.61
N ARG A 242 10.60 -14.62 32.79
CA ARG A 242 9.53 -13.94 33.55
C ARG A 242 8.16 -14.09 32.90
N LEU A 243 8.06 -14.01 31.56
CA LEU A 243 6.81 -14.23 30.84
C LEU A 243 6.30 -15.67 31.04
N LYS A 244 7.20 -16.66 30.99
CA LYS A 244 6.91 -18.07 31.27
C LYS A 244 6.38 -18.26 32.70
N ASP A 245 7.03 -17.65 33.68
CA ASP A 245 6.62 -17.76 35.08
C ASP A 245 5.23 -17.14 35.30
N ALA A 246 4.97 -15.96 34.70
CA ALA A 246 3.66 -15.31 34.74
C ALA A 246 2.56 -16.15 34.07
N MET A 247 2.86 -16.75 32.92
CA MET A 247 1.91 -17.63 32.21
C MET A 247 1.60 -18.90 33.01
N THR A 248 2.60 -19.45 33.72
CA THR A 248 2.43 -20.61 34.61
C THR A 248 1.52 -20.28 35.80
N GLN A 249 1.64 -19.09 36.38
CA GLN A 249 0.76 -18.65 37.48
C GLN A 249 -0.70 -18.54 37.02
N ILE A 250 -0.96 -18.02 35.81
CA ILE A 250 -2.31 -17.95 35.26
C ILE A 250 -2.86 -19.36 35.03
N TYR A 251 -2.05 -20.28 34.49
CA TYR A 251 -2.44 -21.67 34.27
C TYR A 251 -2.87 -22.37 35.58
N GLN A 252 -2.12 -22.16 36.66
CA GLN A 252 -2.48 -22.70 37.99
C GLN A 252 -3.80 -22.13 38.49
N LYS A 253 -4.05 -20.83 38.33
CA LYS A 253 -5.33 -20.19 38.70
C LYS A 253 -6.52 -20.74 37.89
N LEU A 254 -6.33 -20.96 36.59
CA LEU A 254 -7.34 -21.56 35.72
C LEU A 254 -7.65 -23.01 36.13
N GLN A 255 -6.64 -23.77 36.56
CA GLN A 255 -6.81 -25.15 37.00
C GLN A 255 -7.62 -25.27 38.31
N VAL A 256 -7.55 -24.27 39.18
CA VAL A 256 -8.35 -24.21 40.43
C VAL A 256 -9.79 -23.77 40.16
N ASN A 257 -10.00 -22.88 39.18
CA ASN A 257 -11.32 -22.30 38.87
C ASN A 257 -12.19 -23.14 37.92
N LEU A 258 -11.64 -24.19 37.29
CA LEU A 258 -12.43 -25.19 36.57
C LEU A 258 -12.62 -26.43 37.46
N PRO A 259 -13.84 -26.72 37.98
CA PRO A 259 -14.08 -27.99 38.63
C PRO A 259 -13.81 -29.13 37.63
N GLN A 260 -13.00 -30.10 38.05
CA GLN A 260 -12.81 -31.34 37.32
C GLN A 260 -14.15 -32.07 37.25
N HIS A 261 -14.84 -31.98 36.11
CA HIS A 261 -15.91 -32.91 35.80
C HIS A 261 -15.27 -34.28 35.56
N SER A 262 -15.34 -35.15 36.57
CA SER A 262 -15.45 -36.59 36.37
C SER A 262 -16.91 -36.96 36.14
#